data_AF-A0A661VIG2-F1
#
_entry.id   AF-A0A661VIG2-F1
#
_cell.length_a   1.000
_cell.length_b   1.000
_cell.length_c   1.000
_cell.angle_alpha   90.00
_cell.angle_beta   90.00
_cell.angle_gamma   90.00
#
_symmetry.space_group_name_H-M   'P 1'
#
loop_
_entity.id
_entity.type
_entity.pdbx_description
1 polymer ?
#
loop_
_entity_poly.entity_id
_entity_poly.type
_entity_poly.pdbx_seq_one_letter_code
_entity_poly.pdbx_strand_id
1 'polypeptide(L)'
;MTTPAEYVLQLKAKLAVSPIVASFDIVEEKVWPDRGYIRIRMALSNGDFLEAAEYFVLEDEDCVTHRYRYQWMDGECRELRKRWDNVEHYPDLPNFP
;
A
#
# COMPACT_ATOMS: atom_id res chain seq x y z
N MET A 1 10.79 11.25 -15.69
CA MET A 1 11.12 11.07 -14.27
C MET A 1 9.94 11.44 -13.37
N THR A 2 9.40 10.45 -12.64
CA THR A 2 8.43 10.70 -11.55
C THR A 2 9.18 10.55 -10.23
N THR A 3 9.37 11.63 -9.49
CA THR A 3 10.03 11.57 -8.19
C THR A 3 9.17 10.81 -7.16
N PRO A 4 9.77 10.23 -6.10
CA PRO A 4 9.02 9.64 -5.00
C PRO A 4 7.92 10.54 -4.40
N ALA A 5 8.16 11.85 -4.35
CA ALA A 5 7.18 12.83 -3.88
C ALA A 5 6.00 12.98 -4.86
N GLU A 6 6.28 13.05 -6.17
CA GLU A 6 5.25 13.11 -7.21
C GLU A 6 4.44 11.81 -7.28
N TYR A 7 5.10 10.65 -7.09
CA TYR A 7 4.42 9.35 -7.03
C TYR A 7 3.37 9.33 -5.91
N VAL A 8 3.75 9.74 -4.70
CA VAL A 8 2.83 9.82 -3.55
C VAL A 8 1.70 10.81 -3.81
N LEU A 9 1.99 11.97 -4.41
CA LEU A 9 0.98 12.96 -4.75
C LEU A 9 -0.03 12.40 -5.77
N GLN A 10 0.45 11.74 -6.83
CA GLN A 10 -0.40 11.10 -7.83
C GLN A 10 -1.25 9.97 -7.22
N LEU A 11 -0.68 9.18 -6.32
CA LEU A 11 -1.41 8.14 -5.59
C LEU A 11 -2.58 8.76 -4.80
N LYS A 12 -2.33 9.80 -4.00
CA LYS A 12 -3.38 10.50 -3.24
C LYS A 12 -4.44 11.10 -4.16
N ALA A 13 -4.03 11.70 -5.27
CA ALA A 13 -4.97 12.26 -6.25
C ALA A 13 -5.87 11.16 -6.86
N LYS A 14 -5.30 10.00 -7.21
CA LYS A 14 -6.06 8.85 -7.72
C LYS A 14 -7.03 8.30 -6.67
N LEU A 15 -6.64 8.24 -5.40
CA LEU A 15 -7.53 7.82 -4.32
C LEU A 15 -8.68 8.81 -4.14
N ALA A 16 -8.41 10.11 -4.18
CA ALA A 16 -9.42 11.15 -4.00
C ALA A 16 -10.50 11.20 -5.09
N VAL A 17 -10.16 10.77 -6.31
CA VAL A 17 -11.11 10.74 -7.45
C VAL A 17 -11.71 9.36 -7.70
N SER A 18 -11.27 8.33 -6.97
CA SER A 18 -11.73 6.96 -7.17
C SER A 18 -13.13 6.76 -6.59
N PRO A 19 -14.14 6.32 -7.37
CA PRO A 19 -15.48 6.05 -6.84
C PRO A 19 -15.53 4.81 -5.94
N ILE A 20 -14.46 4.01 -5.89
CA ILE A 20 -14.34 2.83 -5.03
C ILE A 20 -13.95 3.24 -3.60
N VAL A 21 -13.29 4.39 -3.43
CA VAL A 21 -12.81 4.87 -2.14
C VAL A 21 -13.79 5.92 -1.61
N ALA A 22 -14.47 5.61 -0.51
CA ALA A 22 -15.38 6.54 0.15
C ALA A 22 -14.62 7.58 0.97
N SER A 23 -13.56 7.17 1.65
CA SER A 23 -12.62 8.04 2.35
C SER A 23 -11.28 7.34 2.55
N PHE A 24 -10.22 8.11 2.80
CA PHE A 24 -8.92 7.55 3.14
C PHE A 24 -8.15 8.44 4.13
N ASP A 25 -7.30 7.80 4.92
CA ASP A 25 -6.41 8.41 5.89
C ASP A 25 -4.98 7.95 5.64
N ILE A 26 -4.04 8.89 5.64
CA ILE A 26 -2.61 8.59 5.57
C ILE A 26 -2.14 8.31 7.00
N VAL A 27 -1.81 7.05 7.28
CA VAL A 27 -1.31 6.60 8.59
C VAL A 27 0.17 6.96 8.74
N GLU A 28 0.94 6.77 7.67
CA GLU A 28 2.37 7.05 7.67
C GLU A 28 2.83 7.40 6.25
N GLU A 29 3.70 8.40 6.15
CA GLU A 29 4.29 8.84 4.90
C GLU A 29 5.74 9.22 5.15
N LYS A 30 6.65 8.61 4.40
CA LYS A 30 8.07 8.95 4.40
C LYS A 30 8.55 8.98 2.97
N VAL A 31 9.13 10.11 2.57
CA VAL A 31 9.61 10.31 1.21
C VAL A 31 11.06 10.78 1.28
N TRP A 32 11.91 10.13 0.50
CA TRP A 32 13.30 10.47 0.28
C TRP A 32 13.56 10.68 -1.21
N PRO A 33 14.72 11.21 -1.63
CA PRO A 33 15.01 11.42 -3.04
C PRO A 33 14.98 10.15 -3.91
N ASP A 34 15.31 9.00 -3.32
CA ASP A 34 15.51 7.73 -4.01
C ASP A 34 14.46 6.65 -3.65
N ARG A 35 13.56 6.92 -2.70
CA ARG A 35 12.60 5.92 -2.19
C ARG A 35 11.48 6.56 -1.39
N GLY A 36 10.48 5.76 -1.06
CA GLY A 36 9.44 6.16 -0.13
C GLY A 36 8.74 4.99 0.54
N TYR A 37 7.99 5.34 1.57
CA TYR A 37 7.09 4.46 2.27
C TYR A 37 5.77 5.18 2.49
N ILE A 38 4.66 4.51 2.21
CA ILE A 38 3.33 5.03 2.48
C ILE A 38 2.44 3.95 3.08
N ARG A 39 1.66 4.33 4.09
CA ARG A 39 0.62 3.50 4.70
C ARG A 39 -0.69 4.27 4.72
N ILE A 40 -1.71 3.70 4.11
CA ILE A 40 -3.01 4.32 3.89
C ILE A 40 -4.09 3.37 4.39
N ARG A 41 -5.10 3.93 5.07
CA ARG A 41 -6.35 3.24 5.38
C ARG A 41 -7.45 3.82 4.54
N MET A 42 -8.30 2.97 3.99
CA MET A 42 -9.40 3.35 3.10
C MET A 42 -10.70 2.72 3.61
N ALA A 43 -11.75 3.54 3.68
CA ALA A 43 -13.11 3.04 3.69
C ALA A 43 -13.56 2.92 2.23
N LEU A 44 -14.01 1.73 1.85
CA LEU A 44 -14.49 1.46 0.50
C LEU A 44 -15.98 1.79 0.38
N SER A 45 -16.44 2.10 -0.83
CA SER A 45 -17.84 2.46 -1.11
C SER A 45 -18.84 1.34 -0.84
N ASN A 46 -18.37 0.09 -0.70
CA ASN A 46 -19.19 -1.05 -0.29
C ASN A 46 -19.25 -1.25 1.25
N GLY A 47 -18.63 -0.34 2.02
CA GLY A 47 -18.58 -0.39 3.49
C GLY A 47 -17.41 -1.19 4.06
N ASP A 48 -16.55 -1.76 3.23
CA ASP A 48 -15.38 -2.51 3.68
C ASP A 48 -14.18 -1.62 4.05
N PHE A 49 -13.20 -2.22 4.73
CA PHE A 49 -11.96 -1.59 5.11
C PHE A 49 -10.78 -2.16 4.31
N LEU A 50 -9.92 -1.29 3.77
CA LEU A 50 -8.66 -1.66 3.12
C LEU A 50 -7.49 -0.88 3.73
N GLU A 51 -6.51 -1.59 4.27
CA GLU A 51 -5.21 -1.01 4.61
C GLU A 51 -4.17 -1.38 3.55
N ALA A 52 -3.47 -0.39 3.01
CA ALA A 52 -2.38 -0.56 2.06
C ALA A 52 -1.09 0.05 2.61
N ALA A 53 -0.01 -0.72 2.57
CA ALA A 53 1.34 -0.26 2.91
C ALA A 53 2.29 -0.62 1.78
N GLU A 54 3.07 0.35 1.32
CA GLU A 54 4.02 0.18 0.23
C GLU A 54 5.37 0.82 0.57
N TYR A 55 6.44 0.10 0.26
CA TYR A 55 7.79 0.61 0.16
C TYR A 55 8.22 0.53 -1.29
N PHE A 56 8.65 1.66 -1.84
CA PHE A 56 9.03 1.80 -3.25
C PHE A 56 10.37 2.52 -3.39
N VAL A 57 11.08 2.23 -4.46
CA VAL A 57 12.41 2.76 -4.78
C VAL A 57 12.36 3.37 -6.17
N LEU A 58 13.08 4.46 -6.38
CA LEU A 58 13.28 5.08 -7.68
C LEU A 58 14.34 4.28 -8.46
N GLU A 59 13.91 3.60 -9.51
CA GLU A 59 14.76 2.79 -10.39
C GLU A 59 14.51 3.22 -11.83
N ASP A 60 15.57 3.51 -12.59
CA ASP A 60 15.48 3.89 -14.00
C ASP A 60 14.38 4.93 -14.31
N GLU A 61 14.27 5.94 -13.45
CA GLU A 61 13.30 7.06 -13.49
C GLU A 61 11.85 6.76 -13.06
N ASP A 62 11.55 5.54 -12.63
CA ASP A 62 10.24 5.10 -12.17
C ASP A 62 10.25 4.64 -10.71
N CYS A 63 9.14 4.85 -10.00
CA CYS A 63 8.97 4.33 -8.64
C CYS A 63 8.49 2.88 -8.70
N VAL A 64 9.36 1.94 -8.34
CA VAL A 64 9.09 0.50 -8.32
C VAL A 64 8.76 0.05 -6.90
N THR A 65 7.63 -0.63 -6.72
CA THR A 65 7.22 -1.18 -5.42
C THR A 65 8.03 -2.41 -5.07
N HIS A 66 8.86 -2.31 -4.03
CA HIS A 66 9.72 -3.40 -3.54
C HIS A 66 9.03 -4.24 -2.47
N ARG A 67 8.28 -3.61 -1.56
CA ARG A 67 7.51 -4.33 -0.54
C ARG A 67 6.11 -3.76 -0.47
N TYR A 68 5.12 -4.63 -0.39
CA TYR A 68 3.75 -4.22 -0.19
C TYR A 68 3.02 -5.15 0.78
N ARG A 69 1.99 -4.59 1.40
CA ARG A 69 0.99 -5.32 2.16
C ARG A 69 -0.35 -4.64 1.97
N TYR A 70 -1.31 -5.39 1.47
CA TYR A 70 -2.70 -4.98 1.37
C TYR A 70 -3.56 -5.92 2.20
N GLN A 71 -4.38 -5.35 3.08
CA GLN A 71 -5.26 -6.09 3.97
C GLN A 71 -6.69 -5.59 3.79
N TRP A 72 -7.54 -6.45 3.23
CA TRP A 72 -8.95 -6.17 3.00
C TRP A 72 -9.82 -6.92 4.01
N MET A 73 -10.66 -6.18 4.72
CA MET A 73 -11.53 -6.69 5.78
C MET A 73 -12.94 -6.14 5.61
N ASP A 74 -13.88 -6.69 6.39
CA ASP A 74 -15.16 -6.00 6.62
C ASP A 74 -14.96 -4.61 7.25
N GLY A 75 -16.01 -3.79 7.25
CA GLY A 75 -15.98 -2.43 7.82
C GLY A 75 -15.74 -2.37 9.33
N GLU A 76 -16.02 -3.45 10.07
CA GLU A 76 -15.78 -3.54 11.52
C GLU A 76 -14.38 -4.09 11.86
N CYS A 77 -13.57 -4.40 10.84
CA CYS A 77 -12.27 -5.06 10.95
C CYS A 77 -12.32 -6.39 11.73
N ARG A 78 -13.41 -7.17 11.62
CA ARG A 78 -13.58 -8.47 12.30
C ARG A 78 -13.22 -9.64 11.40
N GLU A 79 -13.68 -9.62 10.15
CA GLU A 79 -13.44 -10.67 9.18
C GLU A 79 -12.40 -10.24 8.13
N LEU A 80 -11.33 -11.01 8.01
CA LEU A 80 -10.35 -10.86 6.94
C LEU A 80 -10.93 -11.43 5.64
N ARG A 81 -11.20 -10.58 4.66
CA ARG A 81 -11.63 -11.01 3.33
C ARG A 81 -10.46 -11.53 2.52
N LYS A 82 -9.37 -10.77 2.48
CA LYS A 82 -8.16 -11.14 1.73
C LYS A 82 -6.94 -10.36 2.20
N ARG A 83 -5.77 -11.00 2.07
CA ARG A 83 -4.47 -10.36 2.26
C ARG A 83 -3.59 -10.62 1.05
N TRP A 84 -2.86 -9.60 0.63
CA TRP A 84 -1.80 -9.70 -0.36
C TRP A 84 -0.55 -9.10 0.26
N ASP A 85 0.54 -9.83 0.25
CA ASP A 85 1.85 -9.32 0.66
C ASP A 85 2.92 -10.07 -0.14
N ASN A 86 4.04 -9.39 -0.41
CA ASN A 86 5.20 -9.98 -1.09
C ASN A 86 6.35 -10.21 -0.11
N VAL A 87 6.04 -10.52 1.16
CA VAL A 87 7.07 -10.91 2.12
C VAL A 87 7.80 -12.12 1.53
N GLU A 88 9.14 -12.04 1.45
CA GLU A 88 9.96 -13.15 1.00
C GLU A 88 9.60 -14.39 1.81
N HIS A 89 9.06 -15.39 1.12
CA HIS A 89 9.04 -16.73 1.67
C HIS A 89 10.51 -17.17 1.69
N TYR A 90 11.03 -17.53 2.85
CA TYR A 90 12.35 -18.15 3.00
C TYR A 90 12.16 -19.68 3.02
N PRO A 91 12.04 -20.35 1.85
CA PRO A 91 11.82 -21.80 1.80
C PRO A 91 13.00 -22.62 2.31
N ASP A 92 14.21 -22.04 2.38
CA ASP A 92 15.45 -22.74 2.73
C ASP A 92 15.77 -22.75 4.24
N LEU A 93 14.82 -22.39 5.11
CA LEU A 93 15.02 -22.48 6.55
C LEU A 93 14.83 -23.94 7.02
N PRO A 94 15.79 -24.51 7.78
CA PRO A 94 15.83 -25.95 8.11
C PRO A 94 14.66 -26.48 8.97
N ASN A 95 13.75 -25.61 9.42
CA ASN A 95 12.58 -25.97 10.24
C ASN A 95 11.27 -25.35 9.69
N PHE A 96 11.21 -25.05 8.39
CA PHE A 96 9.92 -24.74 7.75
C PHE A 96 9.14 -26.06 7.54
N PRO A 97 7.82 -26.13 7.85
CA PRO A 97 7.02 -27.32 7.55
C PRO A 97 6.84 -27.54 6.04
#